data_AF-A0A497JR55-F1
#
_entry.id   AF-A0A497JR55-F1
#
_cell.length_a   1.000
_cell.length_b   1.000
_cell.length_c   1.000
_cell.angle_alpha   90.00
_cell.angle_beta   90.00
_cell.angle_gamma   90.00
#
_symmetry.space_group_name_H-M   'P 1'
#
loop_
_entity.id
_entity.type
_entity.pdbx_description
1 polymer ?
#
loop_
_entity_poly.entity_id
_entity_poly.type
_entity_poly.pdbx_seq_one_letter_code
_entity_poly.pdbx_strand_id
1 'polypeptide(L)'
;MERCQKLKRGDRRLVVVITKKGIKLPYVGKEKFAELMRVGLRYDKQTRMFRIEKTEYLEQIKNVLTEILKEPITFAQTCIICGREFPCTECPYEKICRSKDFPSYCICKNCLGKPELYRLYLEKSGKLVGL
;
A
#
# COMPACT_ATOMS: atom_id res chain seq x y z
N MET A 1 19.48 -0.76 11.37
CA MET A 1 18.51 -1.86 11.56
C MET A 1 17.14 -1.24 11.78
N GLU A 2 16.35 -1.01 10.73
CA GLU A 2 15.01 -0.42 10.87
C GLU A 2 13.96 -1.52 10.88
N ARG A 3 13.22 -1.58 11.99
CA ARG A 3 12.25 -2.60 12.36
C ARG A 3 10.98 -2.45 11.52
N CYS A 4 10.65 -3.47 10.72
CA CYS A 4 9.28 -3.68 10.24
C CYS A 4 8.35 -3.76 11.47
N GLN A 5 7.43 -2.82 11.60
CA GLN A 5 6.41 -2.81 12.64
C GLN A 5 5.50 -4.03 12.44
N LYS A 6 5.59 -4.98 13.38
CA LYS A 6 4.76 -6.19 13.42
C LYS A 6 3.48 -5.90 14.22
N LEU A 7 2.35 -5.73 13.53
CA LEU A 7 1.02 -5.73 14.15
C LEU A 7 0.55 -7.18 14.36
N LYS A 8 0.05 -7.52 15.56
CA LYS A 8 -0.44 -8.86 15.94
C LYS A 8 -1.96 -8.85 16.19
N ARG A 9 -2.72 -9.78 15.57
CA ARG A 9 -3.50 -10.90 16.20
C ARG A 9 -4.65 -11.40 15.30
N GLY A 10 -4.73 -12.73 15.13
CA GLY A 10 -5.86 -13.49 14.59
C GLY A 10 -5.61 -14.04 13.18
N ASP A 11 -5.22 -15.33 13.08
CA ASP A 11 -4.71 -16.00 11.87
C ASP A 11 -3.35 -15.46 11.37
N ARG A 12 -2.24 -16.17 11.64
CA ARG A 12 -0.87 -15.67 11.41
C ARG A 12 -0.44 -15.79 9.93
N ARG A 13 -1.16 -15.16 9.02
CA ARG A 13 -0.57 -14.78 7.73
C ARG A 13 0.03 -13.39 7.87
N LEU A 14 1.35 -13.29 7.76
CA LEU A 14 2.02 -12.00 7.79
C LEU A 14 1.71 -11.31 6.46
N VAL A 15 0.91 -10.25 6.48
CA VAL A 15 0.66 -9.47 5.26
C VAL A 15 1.71 -8.38 5.16
N VAL A 16 2.39 -8.31 4.01
CA VAL A 16 3.34 -7.24 3.71
C VAL A 16 2.59 -6.08 3.08
N VAL A 17 2.74 -4.89 3.65
CA VAL A 17 2.05 -3.67 3.21
C VAL A 17 3.02 -2.77 2.46
N ILE A 18 2.74 -2.48 1.19
CA ILE A 18 3.52 -1.55 0.38
C ILE A 18 2.97 -0.14 0.55
N THR A 19 3.84 0.79 0.97
CA THR A 19 3.51 2.21 1.15
C THR A 19 4.02 3.04 -0.02
N LYS A 20 3.64 4.33 -0.09
CA LYS A 20 4.18 5.26 -1.10
C LYS A 20 5.70 5.41 -1.02
N LYS A 21 6.31 5.13 0.14
CA LYS A 21 7.76 5.19 0.35
C LYS A 21 8.50 4.08 -0.40
N GLY A 22 7.81 2.98 -0.70
CA GLY A 22 8.36 1.79 -1.32
C GLY A 22 8.54 0.63 -0.35
N ILE A 23 9.24 -0.40 -0.82
CA ILE A 23 9.53 -1.64 -0.08
C ILE A 23 11.02 -1.96 -0.18
N LYS A 24 11.58 -2.47 0.91
CA LYS A 24 12.93 -3.04 0.92
C LYS A 24 12.84 -4.55 0.78
N LEU A 25 13.58 -5.10 -0.17
CA LEU A 25 13.63 -6.54 -0.43
C LEU A 25 14.97 -7.12 0.03
N PRO A 26 15.02 -8.43 0.36
CA PRO A 26 16.28 -9.15 0.48
C PRO A 26 17.03 -9.16 -0.86
N TYR A 27 18.24 -9.70 -0.87
CA TYR A 27 18.93 -9.95 -2.14
C TYR A 27 18.16 -11.01 -2.94
N VAL A 28 17.74 -10.66 -4.16
CA VAL A 28 16.91 -11.53 -5.02
C VAL A 28 17.65 -12.11 -6.23
N GLY A 29 18.93 -11.76 -6.41
CA GLY A 29 19.69 -12.14 -7.61
C GLY A 29 19.37 -11.27 -8.83
N LYS A 30 20.21 -11.38 -9.88
CA LYS A 30 20.15 -10.52 -11.07
C LYS A 30 18.86 -10.72 -11.88
N GLU A 31 18.41 -11.96 -12.03
CA GLU A 31 17.23 -12.30 -12.82
C GLU A 31 15.95 -11.72 -12.22
N LYS A 32 15.67 -12.00 -10.93
CA LYS A 32 14.52 -11.41 -10.23
C LYS A 32 14.64 -9.89 -10.11
N PHE A 33 15.84 -9.34 -9.95
CA PHE A 33 16.02 -7.89 -9.98
C PHE A 33 15.58 -7.29 -11.32
N ALA A 34 15.99 -7.90 -12.45
CA ALA A 34 15.59 -7.46 -13.78
C ALA A 34 14.08 -7.65 -14.01
N GLU A 35 13.48 -8.73 -13.50
CA GLU A 35 12.03 -8.96 -13.53
C GLU A 35 11.28 -7.84 -12.79
N LEU A 36 11.71 -7.50 -11.56
CA LEU A 36 11.12 -6.41 -10.78
C LEU A 36 11.12 -5.08 -11.56
N MET A 37 12.22 -4.77 -12.26
CA MET A 37 12.30 -3.57 -13.10
C MET A 37 11.31 -3.63 -14.28
N ARG A 38 11.18 -4.79 -14.94
CA ARG A 38 10.27 -4.99 -16.07
C ARG A 38 8.81 -4.85 -15.67
N VAL A 39 8.42 -5.36 -14.49
CA VAL A 39 7.03 -5.28 -13.99
C VAL A 39 6.68 -3.90 -13.41
N GLY A 40 7.54 -2.88 -13.56
CA GLY A 40 7.21 -1.51 -13.23
C GLY A 40 7.61 -1.07 -11.82
N LEU A 41 8.54 -1.77 -11.17
CA LEU A 41 9.24 -1.24 -10.00
C LEU A 41 10.51 -0.49 -10.42
N ARG A 42 10.85 0.54 -9.67
CA ARG A 42 12.11 1.27 -9.80
C ARG A 42 12.92 1.14 -8.51
N TYR A 43 14.20 0.84 -8.65
CA TYR A 43 15.12 0.80 -7.51
C TYR A 43 15.73 2.20 -7.26
N ASP A 44 15.50 2.73 -6.06
CA ASP A 44 16.17 3.93 -5.56
C ASP A 44 17.47 3.52 -4.86
N LYS A 45 18.61 3.89 -5.46
CA LYS A 45 19.95 3.58 -4.93
C LYS A 45 20.28 4.31 -3.63
N GLN A 46 19.71 5.50 -3.42
CA GLN A 46 19.97 6.31 -2.22
C GLN A 46 19.27 5.67 -1.01
N THR A 47 17.98 5.36 -1.16
CA THR A 47 17.19 4.78 -0.07
C THR A 47 17.26 3.25 -0.02
N ARG A 48 17.81 2.62 -1.06
CA ARG A 48 17.86 1.16 -1.25
C ARG A 48 16.47 0.51 -1.21
N MET A 49 15.46 1.20 -1.74
CA MET A 49 14.07 0.74 -1.77
C MET A 49 13.56 0.61 -3.20
N PHE A 50 12.64 -0.32 -3.41
CA PHE A 50 11.86 -0.44 -4.64
C PHE A 50 10.58 0.40 -4.51
N ARG A 51 10.27 1.18 -5.53
CA ARG A 51 9.03 1.97 -5.62
C ARG A 51 8.24 1.55 -6.85
N ILE A 52 6.93 1.66 -6.77
CA ILE A 52 6.03 1.43 -7.90
C ILE A 52 6.15 2.65 -8.82
N GLU A 53 6.57 2.43 -10.06
CA GLU A 53 6.64 3.44 -11.10
C GLU A 53 5.43 3.35 -12.04
N LYS A 54 4.95 2.12 -12.32
CA LYS A 54 3.80 1.88 -13.21
C LYS A 54 2.66 1.21 -12.45
N THR A 55 1.54 1.91 -12.29
CA THR A 55 0.36 1.40 -11.58
C THR A 55 -0.51 0.47 -12.43
N GLU A 56 -0.33 0.44 -13.75
CA GLU A 56 -1.02 -0.52 -14.63
C GLU A 56 -0.61 -1.98 -14.37
N TYR A 57 0.55 -2.19 -13.73
CA TYR A 57 1.12 -3.52 -13.47
C TYR A 57 1.01 -3.97 -12.01
N LEU A 58 0.13 -3.34 -11.21
CA LEU A 58 0.01 -3.61 -9.77
C LEU A 58 -0.24 -5.08 -9.45
N GLU A 59 -1.03 -5.79 -10.25
CA GLU A 59 -1.29 -7.21 -10.06
C GLU A 59 -0.03 -8.07 -10.30
N GLN A 60 0.73 -7.80 -11.37
CA GLN A 60 1.98 -8.52 -11.63
C GLN A 60 3.04 -8.20 -10.57
N ILE A 61 3.14 -6.93 -10.15
CA ILE A 61 4.01 -6.52 -9.04
C ILE A 61 3.65 -7.31 -7.78
N LYS A 62 2.37 -7.39 -7.43
CA LYS A 62 1.88 -8.14 -6.28
C LYS A 62 2.26 -9.61 -6.36
N ASN A 63 2.11 -10.24 -7.52
CA ASN A 63 2.44 -11.64 -7.74
C ASN A 63 3.95 -11.91 -7.58
N VAL A 64 4.81 -11.12 -8.25
CA VAL A 64 6.27 -11.27 -8.15
C VAL A 64 6.76 -11.03 -6.72
N LEU A 65 6.22 -10.02 -6.04
CA LEU A 65 6.61 -9.74 -4.65
C LEU A 65 6.12 -10.83 -3.68
N THR A 66 4.93 -11.40 -3.91
CA THR A 66 4.43 -12.54 -3.14
C THR A 66 5.33 -13.76 -3.34
N GLU A 67 5.81 -14.00 -4.56
CA GLU A 67 6.75 -15.09 -4.86
C GLU A 67 8.10 -14.91 -4.14
N ILE A 68 8.63 -13.68 -4.11
CA ILE A 68 9.91 -13.35 -3.48
C ILE A 68 9.81 -13.43 -1.96
N LEU A 69 8.74 -12.87 -1.38
CA LEU A 69 8.61 -12.72 0.07
C LEU A 69 7.92 -13.93 0.73
N LYS A 70 7.28 -14.79 -0.06
CA LYS A 70 6.46 -15.93 0.41
C LYS A 70 5.34 -15.52 1.37
N GLU A 71 4.88 -14.27 1.25
CA GLU A 71 3.87 -13.66 2.10
C GLU A 71 2.87 -12.88 1.24
N PRO A 72 1.57 -12.85 1.60
CA PRO A 72 0.59 -12.04 0.89
C PRO A 72 0.97 -10.55 0.89
N ILE A 73 0.84 -9.93 -0.27
CA ILE A 73 1.11 -8.50 -0.46
C ILE A 73 -0.19 -7.71 -0.50
N THR A 74 -0.22 -6.55 0.15
CA THR A 74 -1.31 -5.56 0.01
C THR A 74 -0.72 -4.16 -0.12
N PHE A 75 -1.52 -3.22 -0.63
CA PHE A 75 -1.12 -1.82 -0.77
C PHE A 75 -1.74 -0.98 0.36
N ALA A 76 -0.94 -0.06 0.90
CA ALA A 76 -1.45 0.92 1.83
C ALA A 76 -2.40 1.89 1.12
N GLN A 77 -3.50 2.20 1.79
CA GLN A 77 -4.45 3.23 1.42
C GLN A 77 -4.05 4.55 2.07
N THR A 78 -4.29 5.67 1.40
CA THR A 78 -4.11 6.99 2.00
C THR A 78 -5.43 7.52 2.51
N CYS A 79 -5.51 7.91 3.79
CA CYS A 79 -6.70 8.55 4.30
C CYS A 79 -6.86 9.92 3.64
N ILE A 80 -7.97 10.15 2.94
CA ILE A 80 -8.27 11.44 2.32
C ILE A 80 -8.34 12.56 3.36
N ILE A 81 -8.87 12.29 4.55
CA ILE A 81 -9.08 13.29 5.60
C ILE A 81 -7.78 13.63 6.34
N CYS A 82 -7.04 12.64 6.84
CA CYS A 82 -5.87 12.89 7.70
C CYS A 82 -4.51 12.59 7.03
N GLY A 83 -4.49 12.08 5.80
CA GLY A 83 -3.26 11.73 5.08
C GLY A 83 -2.53 10.49 5.59
N ARG A 84 -2.97 9.87 6.68
CA ARG A 84 -2.37 8.64 7.23
C ARG A 84 -2.45 7.49 6.23
N GLU A 85 -1.35 6.77 6.06
CA GLU A 85 -1.32 5.49 5.36
C GLU A 85 -1.81 4.34 6.27
N PHE A 86 -2.67 3.47 5.76
CA PHE A 86 -3.20 2.31 6.50
C PHE A 86 -3.50 1.13 5.55
N PRO A 87 -3.32 -0.13 5.99
CA PRO A 87 -3.68 -1.30 5.18
C PRO A 87 -5.19 -1.51 5.13
N CYS A 88 -5.67 -2.20 4.09
CA CYS A 88 -7.09 -2.56 3.98
C CYS A 88 -7.58 -3.46 5.12
N THR A 89 -6.70 -4.20 5.79
CA THR A 89 -7.02 -5.00 6.99
C THR A 89 -7.46 -4.16 8.19
N GLU A 90 -7.19 -2.85 8.20
CA GLU A 90 -7.70 -1.90 9.20
C GLU A 90 -9.04 -1.26 8.79
N CYS A 91 -9.55 -1.56 7.59
CA CYS A 91 -10.76 -0.97 7.03
C CYS A 91 -12.03 -1.77 7.41
N PRO A 92 -13.09 -1.12 7.94
CA PRO A 92 -14.36 -1.80 8.23
C PRO A 92 -15.02 -2.47 7.02
N TYR A 93 -14.68 -2.03 5.81
CA TYR A 93 -15.27 -2.50 4.56
C TYR A 93 -14.41 -3.51 3.81
N GLU A 94 -13.32 -4.02 4.40
CA GLU A 94 -12.34 -4.90 3.75
C GLU A 94 -12.97 -6.04 2.93
N LYS A 95 -13.98 -6.71 3.48
CA LYS A 95 -14.59 -7.89 2.86
C LYS A 95 -15.42 -7.58 1.61
N ILE A 96 -15.97 -6.37 1.52
CA ILE A 96 -16.88 -5.95 0.43
C ILE A 96 -16.26 -4.91 -0.51
N CYS A 97 -15.08 -4.39 -0.16
CA CYS A 97 -14.40 -3.37 -0.95
C CYS A 97 -13.78 -3.97 -2.23
N ARG A 98 -14.16 -3.42 -3.39
CA ARG A 98 -13.62 -3.83 -4.70
C ARG A 98 -12.25 -3.25 -5.01
N SER A 99 -11.84 -2.18 -4.31
CA SER A 99 -10.56 -1.48 -4.55
C SER A 99 -9.44 -1.87 -3.58
N LYS A 100 -9.63 -2.89 -2.73
CA LYS A 100 -8.69 -3.27 -1.67
C LYS A 100 -7.28 -3.69 -2.13
N ASP A 101 -7.13 -3.98 -3.42
CA ASP A 101 -5.88 -4.42 -4.05
C ASP A 101 -5.21 -3.32 -4.88
N PHE A 102 -5.67 -2.07 -4.75
CA PHE A 102 -5.11 -0.92 -5.45
C PHE A 102 -4.79 0.19 -4.44
N PRO A 103 -3.64 0.87 -4.54
CA PRO A 103 -3.36 2.04 -3.72
C PRO A 103 -4.34 3.16 -4.10
N SER A 104 -5.21 3.55 -3.17
CA SER A 104 -6.25 4.54 -3.39
C SER A 104 -6.39 5.50 -2.20
N TYR A 105 -7.29 6.48 -2.37
CA TYR A 105 -7.77 7.32 -1.29
C TYR A 105 -8.98 6.66 -0.62
N CYS A 106 -8.93 6.54 0.70
CA CYS A 106 -9.99 5.95 1.53
C CYS A 106 -10.22 6.82 2.77
N ILE A 107 -11.19 6.46 3.63
CA ILE A 107 -11.36 7.06 4.96
C ILE A 107 -10.91 6.02 5.99
N CYS A 108 -9.90 6.35 6.81
CA CYS A 108 -9.43 5.43 7.85
C CYS A 108 -10.46 5.30 8.98
N LYS A 109 -10.40 4.19 9.73
CA LYS A 109 -11.31 3.91 10.86
C LYS A 109 -11.38 5.05 11.88
N ASN A 110 -10.26 5.76 12.10
CA ASN A 110 -10.20 6.88 13.04
C ASN A 110 -10.96 8.14 12.58
N CYS A 111 -11.12 8.32 11.26
CA CYS A 111 -11.83 9.47 10.70
C CYS A 111 -13.29 9.13 10.34
N LEU A 112 -13.59 7.86 10.05
CA LEU A 112 -14.92 7.42 9.63
C LEU A 112 -16.00 7.71 10.69
N GLY A 113 -15.69 7.55 11.97
CA GLY A 113 -16.63 7.75 13.08
C GLY A 113 -16.75 9.19 13.59
N LYS A 114 -16.30 10.19 12.81
CA LYS A 114 -16.20 11.60 13.25
C LYS A 114 -17.02 12.52 12.35
N PRO A 115 -18.32 12.75 12.67
CA PRO A 115 -19.22 13.59 11.88
C PRO A 115 -18.68 15.01 11.64
N GLU A 116 -17.93 15.55 12.60
CA GLU A 116 -17.32 16.87 12.52
C GLU A 116 -16.30 17.00 11.36
N LEU A 117 -15.79 15.87 10.84
CA LEU A 117 -14.84 15.85 9.72
C LEU A 117 -15.54 15.86 8.35
N TYR A 118 -16.87 15.89 8.28
CA TYR A 118 -17.59 15.88 7.00
C TYR A 118 -17.23 17.06 6.11
N ARG A 119 -17.13 18.27 6.66
CA ARG A 119 -16.71 19.45 5.88
C ARG A 119 -15.30 19.31 5.32
N LEU A 120 -14.38 18.77 6.13
CA LEU A 120 -13.00 18.53 5.71
C LEU A 120 -12.91 17.45 4.63
N TYR A 121 -13.78 16.43 4.69
CA TYR A 121 -13.91 15.45 3.62
C TYR A 121 -14.31 16.11 2.29
N LEU A 122 -15.36 16.95 2.29
CA LEU A 122 -15.82 17.64 1.08
C LEU A 122 -14.74 18.54 0.47
N GLU A 123 -14.03 19.30 1.29
CA GLU A 123 -12.93 20.16 0.83
C GLU A 123 -11.81 19.35 0.16
N LYS A 124 -11.42 18.23 0.77
CA LYS A 124 -10.33 17.40 0.26
C LYS A 124 -10.72 16.54 -0.93
N SER A 125 -11.96 16.08 -0.99
CA SER A 125 -12.47 15.36 -2.16
C SER A 125 -12.62 16.28 -3.36
N GLY A 126 -13.09 17.52 -3.18
CA GLY A 126 -13.17 18.53 -4.25
C GLY A 126 -11.83 18.73 -4.95
N LYS A 127 -10.77 18.97 -4.16
CA LYS A 127 -9.39 19.11 -4.65
C LYS A 127 -8.89 17.89 -5.44
N LEU A 128 -9.34 16.68 -5.12
CA LEU A 128 -8.93 15.45 -5.81
C LEU A 128 -9.64 15.24 -7.14
N VAL A 129 -10.89 15.70 -7.27
CA VAL A 129 -11.68 15.59 -8.50
C VAL A 129 -11.59 16.83 -9.39
N GLY A 130 -10.79 17.82 -9.00
CA GLY A 130 -10.60 19.06 -9.76
C GLY A 130 -11.77 20.05 -9.65
N LEU A 131 -12.51 20.00 -8.54
CA LEU A 131 -13.59 20.93 -8.18
C LEU A 131 -13.13 21.96 -7.15
#